data_AF-A0A1I4CEM3-F1
#
_entry.id   AF-A0A1I4CEM3-F1
#
_cell.length_a   1.000
_cell.length_b   1.000
_cell.length_c   1.000
_cell.angle_alpha   90.00
_cell.angle_beta   90.00
_cell.angle_gamma   90.00
#
_symmetry.space_group_name_H-M   'P 1'
#
loop_
_entity.id
_entity.type
_entity.pdbx_description
1 polymer ?
#
loop_
_entity_poly.entity_id
_entity_poly.type
_entity_poly.pdbx_seq_one_letter_code
_entity_poly.pdbx_strand_id
1 'polypeptide(L)'
;MCGACGEHGAVDWARPFLASVPARGAVAGAVKALARPGLRVQARPGGWLVSAPTGRTVACAGLTELADAVRPWVAPGSYCGRGSGAVTVPEPDARRPVRIHVDPSRPEKLSGDDLVVSYVEHERHLLAELARPPWSLRCYLAPGREPDLVDDEPANAADLLVWLALTQPEEAVVRGALAEEVWLDIEIRAGHVVRACARR
;
A
#
# COMPACT_ATOMS: atom_id res chain seq x y z
N MET A 1 16.29 -3.60 26.57
CA MET A 1 15.72 -2.84 25.44
C MET A 1 16.65 -2.99 24.25
N CYS A 2 16.29 -3.78 23.22
CA CYS A 2 17.09 -3.91 22.01
C CYS A 2 16.44 -3.10 20.88
N GLY A 3 17.02 -1.92 20.59
CA GLY A 3 16.54 -0.98 19.59
C GLY A 3 17.09 -1.23 18.19
N ALA A 4 17.06 -2.47 17.70
CA ALA A 4 17.59 -2.81 16.37
C ALA A 4 16.71 -3.76 15.54
N CYS A 5 15.51 -4.10 16.01
CA CYS A 5 14.56 -4.96 15.27
C CYS A 5 13.38 -4.16 14.65
N GLY A 6 13.47 -2.83 14.63
CA GLY A 6 12.31 -1.97 14.38
C GLY A 6 12.12 -1.47 12.94
N GLU A 7 13.13 -1.48 12.09
CA GLU A 7 13.07 -0.65 10.87
C GLU A 7 12.51 -1.34 9.63
N HIS A 8 12.67 -2.66 9.48
CA HIS A 8 12.13 -3.37 8.32
C HIS A 8 10.61 -3.60 8.42
N GLY A 9 10.06 -3.70 9.64
CA GLY A 9 8.62 -3.81 9.90
C GLY A 9 7.89 -2.48 10.13
N ALA A 10 8.60 -1.34 10.12
CA ALA A 10 8.03 -0.01 10.41
C ALA A 10 7.36 0.67 9.21
N VAL A 11 7.45 0.12 8.00
CA VAL A 11 6.95 0.78 6.78
C VAL A 11 5.95 -0.09 6.01
N ASP A 12 5.15 -0.88 6.73
CA ASP A 12 3.99 -1.51 6.09
C ASP A 12 2.85 -0.49 5.95
N TRP A 13 2.76 0.12 4.77
CA TRP A 13 1.75 1.12 4.42
C TRP A 13 0.31 0.63 4.65
N ALA A 14 0.08 -0.69 4.58
CA ALA A 14 -1.24 -1.29 4.77
C ALA A 14 -1.60 -1.53 6.24
N ARG A 15 -0.66 -1.35 7.17
CA ARG A 15 -0.82 -1.70 8.59
C ARG A 15 -2.07 -1.09 9.26
N PRO A 16 -2.45 0.18 9.03
CA PRO A 16 -3.65 0.75 9.64
C PRO A 16 -4.93 0.01 9.22
N PHE A 17 -4.99 -0.47 7.98
CA PHE A 17 -6.12 -1.22 7.44
C PHE A 17 -6.16 -2.67 7.92
N LEU A 18 -5.03 -3.20 8.37
CA LEU A 18 -4.87 -4.60 8.78
C LEU A 18 -4.71 -4.75 10.31
N ALA A 19 -5.15 -3.75 11.07
CA ALA A 19 -5.01 -3.73 12.53
C ALA A 19 -5.73 -4.91 13.22
N SER A 20 -6.88 -5.35 12.68
CA SER A 20 -7.71 -6.40 13.27
C SER A 20 -7.40 -7.81 12.73
N VAL A 21 -7.64 -8.84 13.54
CA VAL A 21 -7.49 -10.25 13.11
C VAL A 21 -8.45 -10.60 11.96
N PRO A 22 -9.72 -10.15 11.92
CA PRO A 22 -10.60 -10.37 10.78
C PRO A 22 -10.05 -9.78 9.47
N ALA A 23 -9.53 -8.54 9.48
CA ALA A 23 -8.93 -7.94 8.29
C ALA A 23 -7.72 -8.74 7.78
N ARG A 24 -6.87 -9.23 8.70
CA ARG A 24 -5.76 -10.14 8.34
C ARG A 24 -6.28 -11.49 7.82
N GLY A 25 -7.40 -11.97 8.33
CA GLY A 25 -8.11 -13.16 7.85
C GLY A 25 -8.58 -12.99 6.41
N ALA A 26 -9.16 -11.84 6.07
CA ALA A 26 -9.57 -11.50 4.71
C ALA A 26 -8.37 -11.49 3.74
N VAL A 27 -7.24 -10.90 4.16
CA VAL A 27 -5.98 -10.95 3.39
C VAL A 27 -5.49 -12.39 3.17
N ALA A 28 -5.55 -13.24 4.20
CA ALA A 28 -5.18 -14.65 4.05
C ALA A 28 -6.12 -15.38 3.08
N GLY A 29 -7.41 -15.04 3.07
CA GLY A 29 -8.40 -15.51 2.09
C GLY A 29 -8.06 -15.10 0.66
N ALA A 30 -7.78 -13.81 0.45
CA ALA A 30 -7.37 -13.25 -0.84
C ALA A 30 -6.10 -13.93 -1.39
N VAL A 31 -5.08 -14.10 -0.55
CA VAL A 31 -3.86 -14.83 -0.95
C VAL A 31 -4.17 -16.28 -1.32
N LYS A 32 -5.00 -16.96 -0.53
CA LYS A 32 -5.39 -18.35 -0.79
C LYS A 32 -6.13 -18.50 -2.12
N ALA A 33 -6.94 -17.51 -2.52
CA ALA A 33 -7.64 -17.51 -3.80
C ALA A 33 -6.69 -17.41 -5.01
N LEU A 34 -5.50 -16.84 -4.82
CA LEU A 34 -4.47 -16.70 -5.85
C LEU A 34 -3.40 -17.82 -5.82
N ALA A 35 -3.38 -18.60 -4.75
CA ALA A 35 -2.30 -19.53 -4.46
C ALA A 35 -2.46 -20.88 -5.15
N ARG A 36 -1.33 -21.47 -5.53
CA ARG A 36 -1.25 -22.88 -5.91
C ARG A 36 -1.60 -23.78 -4.71
N PRO A 37 -2.11 -25.01 -4.96
CA PRO A 37 -2.43 -25.95 -3.90
C PRO A 37 -1.27 -26.19 -2.93
N GLY A 38 -1.59 -26.32 -1.64
CA GLY A 38 -0.64 -26.65 -0.58
C GLY A 38 -0.05 -25.45 0.18
N LEU A 39 -0.17 -24.22 -0.33
CA LEU A 39 0.16 -23.02 0.44
C LEU A 39 -0.89 -22.81 1.54
N ARG A 40 -0.45 -22.55 2.76
CA ARG A 40 -1.32 -22.18 3.88
C ARG A 40 -0.89 -20.83 4.43
N VAL A 41 -1.85 -19.93 4.61
CA VAL A 41 -1.64 -18.63 5.24
C VAL A 41 -2.62 -18.52 6.40
N GLN A 42 -2.09 -18.27 7.59
CA GLN A 42 -2.90 -18.15 8.80
C GLN A 42 -2.70 -16.77 9.43
N ALA A 43 -3.80 -16.02 9.58
CA ALA A 43 -3.81 -14.76 10.30
C ALA A 43 -3.53 -14.97 11.80
N ARG A 44 -2.73 -14.09 12.38
CA ARG A 44 -2.36 -14.04 13.80
C ARG A 44 -2.45 -12.57 14.27
N PRO A 45 -2.54 -12.32 15.60
CA PRO A 45 -2.56 -10.94 16.11
C PRO A 45 -1.37 -10.08 15.64
N GLY A 46 -0.21 -10.69 15.42
CA GLY A 46 1.00 -10.01 14.95
C GLY A 46 1.24 -10.01 13.44
N GLY A 47 0.36 -10.59 12.61
CA GLY A 47 0.59 -10.74 11.18
C GLY A 47 0.09 -12.07 10.63
N TRP A 48 0.94 -12.80 9.90
CA TRP A 48 0.60 -14.09 9.29
C TRP A 48 1.69 -15.12 9.52
N LEU A 49 1.27 -16.38 9.56
CA LEU A 49 2.15 -17.53 9.43
C LEU A 49 1.90 -18.16 8.06
N VAL A 50 2.94 -18.21 7.23
CA VAL A 50 2.91 -18.81 5.90
C VAL A 50 3.60 -20.17 5.97
N SER A 51 2.92 -21.23 5.54
CA SER A 51 3.50 -22.57 5.39
C SER A 51 3.45 -22.97 3.93
N ALA A 52 4.61 -23.17 3.34
CA ALA A 52 4.78 -23.60 1.95
C ALA A 52 4.55 -25.11 1.81
N PRO A 53 4.20 -25.60 0.60
CA PRO A 53 4.11 -27.04 0.31
C PRO A 53 5.37 -27.83 0.64
N THR A 54 6.54 -27.16 0.63
CA THR A 54 7.85 -27.72 0.98
C THR A 54 8.07 -27.93 2.48
N GLY A 55 7.10 -27.58 3.32
CA GLY A 55 7.23 -27.65 4.79
C GLY A 55 7.92 -26.44 5.43
N ARG A 56 8.43 -25.49 4.63
CA ARG A 56 9.00 -24.24 5.14
C ARG A 56 7.90 -23.36 5.72
N THR A 57 8.14 -22.80 6.91
CA THR A 57 7.25 -21.85 7.55
C THR A 57 7.95 -20.51 7.78
N VAL A 58 7.23 -19.41 7.52
CA VAL A 58 7.71 -18.03 7.67
C VAL A 58 6.66 -17.21 8.40
N ALA A 59 7.08 -16.48 9.43
CA ALA A 59 6.23 -15.48 10.08
C ALA A 59 6.41 -14.13 9.34
N CYS A 60 5.30 -13.47 9.03
CA CYS A 60 5.26 -12.20 8.31
C CYS A 60 4.52 -11.19 9.20
N ALA A 61 5.16 -10.09 9.58
CA ALA A 61 4.58 -9.06 10.42
C ALA A 61 3.68 -8.07 9.65
N GLY A 62 3.95 -7.90 8.35
CA GLY A 62 3.25 -6.96 7.48
C GLY A 62 2.88 -7.53 6.11
N LEU A 63 2.07 -6.78 5.35
CA LEU A 63 1.57 -7.17 4.03
C LEU A 63 2.71 -7.34 3.02
N THR A 64 3.72 -6.47 3.07
CA THR A 64 4.90 -6.57 2.19
C THR A 64 5.67 -7.88 2.42
N GLU A 65 5.96 -8.21 3.68
CA GLU A 65 6.62 -9.48 4.03
C GLU A 65 5.78 -10.70 3.63
N LEU A 66 4.45 -10.61 3.80
CA LEU A 66 3.54 -11.65 3.35
C LEU A 66 3.60 -11.82 1.84
N ALA A 67 3.51 -10.73 1.08
CA ALA A 67 3.56 -10.73 -0.38
C ALA A 67 4.86 -11.39 -0.88
N ASP A 68 6.00 -11.05 -0.29
CA ASP A 68 7.29 -11.64 -0.65
C ASP A 68 7.37 -13.14 -0.31
N ALA A 69 6.85 -13.54 0.86
CA ALA A 69 6.83 -14.94 1.27
C ALA A 69 5.97 -15.82 0.35
N VAL A 70 4.88 -15.27 -0.19
CA VAL A 70 3.92 -16.03 -1.02
C VAL A 70 4.17 -15.87 -2.52
N ARG A 71 4.96 -14.88 -2.96
CA ARG A 71 5.27 -14.58 -4.37
C ARG A 71 5.60 -15.81 -5.23
N PRO A 72 6.40 -16.80 -4.78
CA PRO A 72 6.70 -17.99 -5.60
C PRO A 72 5.49 -18.91 -5.85
N TRP A 73 4.41 -18.74 -5.10
CA TRP A 73 3.27 -19.64 -5.02
C TRP A 73 1.97 -19.04 -5.55
N VAL A 74 1.97 -17.76 -5.89
CA VAL A 74 0.80 -17.02 -6.36
C VAL A 74 1.03 -16.48 -7.76
N ALA A 75 -0.04 -16.26 -8.51
CA ALA A 75 -0.01 -15.57 -9.79
C ALA A 75 -1.11 -14.50 -9.79
N PRO A 76 -0.79 -13.23 -9.44
CA PRO A 76 -1.81 -12.21 -9.20
C PRO A 76 -2.62 -11.84 -10.44
N GLY A 77 -2.00 -11.89 -11.64
CA GLY A 77 -2.66 -11.53 -12.90
C GLY A 77 -3.27 -10.14 -12.89
N SER A 78 -4.31 -9.94 -13.70
CA SER A 78 -5.14 -8.74 -13.66
C SER A 78 -5.97 -8.69 -12.37
N TYR A 79 -6.25 -7.47 -11.89
CA TYR A 79 -7.10 -7.28 -10.73
C TYR A 79 -8.50 -7.89 -10.95
N CYS A 80 -9.03 -8.53 -9.91
CA CYS A 80 -10.37 -9.09 -9.86
C CYS A 80 -10.82 -9.12 -8.39
N GLY A 81 -11.84 -8.33 -8.05
CA GLY A 81 -12.47 -8.38 -6.73
C GLY A 81 -13.19 -9.71 -6.53
N ARG A 82 -12.90 -10.41 -5.42
CA ARG A 82 -13.42 -11.75 -5.13
C ARG A 82 -14.28 -11.79 -3.88
N GLY A 83 -14.49 -10.66 -3.21
CA GLY A 83 -15.20 -10.57 -1.95
C GLY A 83 -14.45 -11.25 -0.79
N SER A 84 -13.11 -11.22 -0.79
CA SER A 84 -12.32 -11.89 0.27
C SER A 84 -12.51 -11.29 1.66
N GLY A 85 -13.07 -10.09 1.74
CA GLY A 85 -13.55 -9.46 2.96
C GLY A 85 -13.09 -8.01 3.12
N ALA A 86 -13.82 -7.29 3.96
CA ALA A 86 -13.50 -5.92 4.33
C ALA A 86 -12.24 -5.84 5.21
N VAL A 87 -11.66 -4.64 5.26
CA VAL A 87 -10.51 -4.30 6.10
C VAL A 87 -10.91 -3.25 7.14
N THR A 88 -10.02 -2.94 8.07
CA THR A 88 -10.27 -1.91 9.08
C THR A 88 -10.25 -0.52 8.42
N VAL A 89 -11.23 0.33 8.77
CA VAL A 89 -11.20 1.75 8.43
C VAL A 89 -10.35 2.48 9.48
N PRO A 90 -9.15 2.97 9.15
CA PRO A 90 -8.36 3.76 10.09
C PRO A 90 -8.93 5.17 10.24
N GLU A 91 -8.44 5.90 11.25
CA GLU A 91 -8.66 7.34 11.29
C GLU A 91 -8.07 8.02 10.05
N PRO A 92 -8.65 9.14 9.58
CA PRO A 92 -8.09 9.92 8.48
C PRO A 92 -6.65 10.29 8.80
N ASP A 93 -5.77 10.13 7.82
CA ASP A 93 -4.37 10.46 8.04
C ASP A 93 -4.17 11.99 8.06
N ALA A 94 -3.56 12.49 9.14
CA ALA A 94 -3.33 13.90 9.40
C ALA A 94 -2.04 14.47 8.77
N ARG A 95 -1.25 13.66 8.05
CA ARG A 95 -0.03 14.12 7.37
C ARG A 95 -0.39 15.15 6.30
N ARG A 96 0.50 16.15 6.17
CA ARG A 96 0.30 17.25 5.22
C ARG A 96 0.63 16.83 3.79
N PRO A 97 -0.19 17.27 2.81
CA PRO A 97 0.13 17.06 1.41
C PRO A 97 1.28 17.97 0.98
N VAL A 98 2.25 17.43 0.27
CA VAL A 98 3.27 18.15 -0.48
C VAL A 98 2.84 18.21 -1.94
N ARG A 99 2.88 19.41 -2.51
CA ARG A 99 2.60 19.70 -3.92
C ARG A 99 3.86 20.17 -4.60
N ILE A 100 4.09 19.69 -5.82
CA ILE A 100 5.21 20.12 -6.64
C ILE A 100 4.63 20.82 -7.85
N HIS A 101 5.13 22.02 -8.13
CA HIS A 101 4.71 22.85 -9.24
C HIS A 101 5.90 23.09 -10.17
N VAL A 102 5.68 22.88 -11.47
CA VAL A 102 6.64 23.30 -12.49
C VAL A 102 6.31 24.72 -12.92
N ASP A 103 7.16 25.68 -12.56
CA ASP A 103 7.03 27.08 -12.96
C ASP A 103 8.41 27.68 -13.29
N PRO A 104 8.76 27.81 -14.59
CA PRO A 104 10.06 28.36 -15.00
C PRO A 104 10.20 29.86 -14.72
N SER A 105 9.11 30.56 -14.38
CA SER A 105 9.10 32.00 -14.11
C SER A 105 9.34 32.36 -12.65
N ARG A 106 9.29 31.37 -11.75
CA ARG A 106 9.48 31.56 -10.30
C ARG A 106 10.82 30.98 -9.85
N PRO A 107 11.44 31.59 -8.82
CA PRO A 107 12.61 30.98 -8.19
C PRO A 107 12.22 29.62 -7.59
N GLU A 108 13.15 28.66 -7.66
CA GLU A 108 12.94 27.34 -7.05
C GLU A 108 12.72 27.45 -5.55
N LYS A 109 11.83 26.61 -5.04
CA LYS A 109 11.49 26.49 -3.63
C LYS A 109 11.38 25.02 -3.28
N LEU A 110 12.36 24.50 -2.56
CA LEU A 110 12.48 23.07 -2.21
C LEU A 110 12.17 22.79 -0.73
N SER A 111 11.43 23.68 -0.06
CA SER A 111 11.06 23.55 1.35
C SER A 111 9.59 23.89 1.60
N GLY A 112 8.96 23.18 2.54
CA GLY A 112 7.55 23.37 2.93
C GLY A 112 6.60 22.43 2.18
N ASP A 113 5.31 22.77 2.19
CA ASP A 113 4.22 21.95 1.63
C ASP A 113 3.96 22.23 0.13
N ASP A 114 4.40 23.39 -0.38
CA ASP A 114 4.30 23.77 -1.80
C ASP A 114 5.70 24.03 -2.36
N LEU A 115 6.18 23.07 -3.14
CA LEU A 115 7.48 23.06 -3.80
C LEU A 115 7.35 23.61 -5.22
N VAL A 116 8.33 24.39 -5.64
CA VAL A 116 8.40 24.98 -6.98
C VAL A 116 9.71 24.57 -7.61
N VAL A 117 9.64 23.95 -8.79
CA VAL A 117 10.79 23.58 -9.62
C VAL A 117 10.68 24.22 -10.99
N SER A 118 11.81 24.48 -11.63
CA SER A 118 11.81 25.22 -12.91
C SER A 118 11.53 24.34 -14.13
N TYR A 119 11.67 23.01 -14.03
CA TYR A 119 11.51 22.08 -15.16
C TYR A 119 10.99 20.70 -14.74
N VAL A 120 10.37 19.99 -15.69
CA VAL A 120 9.66 18.72 -15.48
C VAL A 120 10.61 17.60 -15.02
N GLU A 121 11.86 17.60 -15.49
CA GLU A 121 12.84 16.60 -15.08
C GLU A 121 13.18 16.73 -13.58
N HIS A 122 13.21 17.95 -13.04
CA HIS A 122 13.41 18.18 -11.62
C HIS A 122 12.22 17.70 -10.80
N GLU A 123 10.99 17.95 -11.28
CA GLU A 123 9.77 17.42 -10.67
C GLU A 123 9.85 15.90 -10.57
N ARG A 124 10.19 15.21 -11.65
CA ARG A 124 10.33 13.74 -11.66
C ARG A 124 11.37 13.25 -10.66
N HIS A 125 12.52 13.92 -10.58
CA HIS A 125 13.57 13.58 -9.64
C HIS A 125 13.10 13.75 -8.19
N LEU A 126 12.51 14.92 -7.88
CA LEU A 126 12.02 15.25 -6.56
C LEU A 126 10.87 14.33 -6.12
N LEU A 127 9.98 13.97 -7.04
CA LEU A 127 8.94 12.96 -6.81
C LEU A 127 9.55 11.60 -6.44
N ALA A 128 10.56 11.14 -7.17
CA ALA A 128 11.23 9.88 -6.89
C ALA A 128 11.96 9.88 -5.54
N GLU A 129 12.55 11.01 -5.14
CA GLU A 129 13.16 11.17 -3.82
C GLU A 129 12.12 11.18 -2.69
N LEU A 130 11.04 11.95 -2.85
CA LEU A 130 9.97 12.05 -1.84
C LEU A 130 9.14 10.76 -1.73
N ALA A 131 9.10 9.94 -2.78
CA ALA A 131 8.44 8.65 -2.77
C ALA A 131 9.17 7.61 -1.91
N ARG A 132 10.46 7.80 -1.63
CA ARG A 132 11.28 6.84 -0.88
C ARG A 132 11.24 7.14 0.63
N PRO A 133 11.32 6.10 1.49
CA PRO A 133 11.53 6.31 2.92
C PRO A 133 12.81 7.13 3.18
N PRO A 134 12.82 8.03 4.19
CA PRO A 134 11.76 8.25 5.18
C PRO A 134 10.68 9.26 4.76
N TRP A 135 10.79 9.90 3.58
CA TRP A 135 9.91 11.01 3.19
C TRP A 135 8.47 10.58 2.93
N SER A 136 8.27 9.43 2.28
CA SER A 136 6.93 8.85 2.07
C SER A 136 6.18 8.50 3.35
N LEU A 137 6.88 8.45 4.49
CA LEU A 137 6.28 8.28 5.82
C LEU A 137 5.87 9.61 6.46
N ARG A 138 6.45 10.74 6.04
CA ARG A 138 6.29 12.05 6.69
C ARG A 138 5.27 12.96 5.99
N CYS A 139 5.18 12.86 4.67
CA CYS A 139 4.27 13.67 3.85
C CYS A 139 3.53 12.79 2.85
N TYR A 140 2.38 13.26 2.40
CA TYR A 140 1.69 12.70 1.24
C TYR A 140 1.99 13.51 0.00
N LEU A 141 2.32 12.88 -1.12
CA LEU A 141 2.27 13.58 -2.39
C LEU A 141 0.79 13.76 -2.77
N ALA A 142 0.36 15.00 -3.01
CA ALA A 142 -1.04 15.28 -3.32
C ALA A 142 -1.43 14.62 -4.65
N PRO A 143 -2.64 14.03 -4.76
CA PRO A 143 -3.12 13.52 -6.04
C PRO A 143 -3.19 14.64 -7.06
N GLY A 144 -2.64 14.37 -8.24
CA GLY A 144 -2.83 15.18 -9.43
C GLY A 144 -3.66 14.50 -10.52
N ARG A 145 -4.07 13.24 -10.34
CA ARG A 145 -4.65 12.38 -11.39
C ARG A 145 -5.88 11.63 -10.90
N GLU A 146 -6.81 11.37 -11.83
CA GLU A 146 -7.96 10.47 -11.62
C GLU A 146 -7.51 9.01 -11.37
N PRO A 147 -8.27 8.19 -10.62
CA PRO A 147 -7.93 6.79 -10.38
C PRO A 147 -7.87 5.97 -11.67
N ASP A 148 -6.82 5.16 -11.81
CA ASP A 148 -6.66 4.15 -12.85
C ASP A 148 -7.57 2.94 -12.62
N LEU A 149 -7.90 2.69 -11.35
CA LEU A 149 -8.73 1.59 -10.92
C LEU A 149 -9.64 2.05 -9.79
N VAL A 150 -10.93 1.72 -9.94
CA VAL A 150 -11.97 1.97 -8.95
C VAL A 150 -12.67 0.64 -8.65
N ASP A 151 -12.76 0.29 -7.38
CA ASP A 151 -13.57 -0.83 -6.89
C ASP A 151 -14.53 -0.33 -5.81
N ASP A 152 -15.83 -0.38 -6.09
CA ASP A 152 -16.86 0.22 -5.24
C ASP A 152 -17.40 -0.75 -4.18
N GLU A 153 -16.86 -1.96 -4.09
CA GLU A 153 -17.35 -3.00 -3.18
C GLU A 153 -16.42 -3.18 -1.97
N PRO A 154 -16.87 -2.82 -0.73
CA PRO A 154 -16.06 -2.97 0.48
C PRO A 154 -15.55 -4.39 0.72
N ALA A 155 -16.29 -5.42 0.27
CA ALA A 155 -15.85 -6.80 0.39
C ALA A 155 -14.58 -7.13 -0.42
N ASN A 156 -14.21 -6.29 -1.40
CA ASN A 156 -13.02 -6.47 -2.23
C ASN A 156 -11.77 -5.78 -1.65
N ALA A 157 -11.88 -5.03 -0.56
CA ALA A 157 -10.76 -4.24 -0.03
C ALA A 157 -9.51 -5.09 0.25
N ALA A 158 -9.66 -6.29 0.81
CA ALA A 158 -8.53 -7.19 1.03
C ALA A 158 -7.91 -7.73 -0.29
N ASP A 159 -8.73 -8.00 -1.31
CA ASP A 159 -8.26 -8.43 -2.63
C ASP A 159 -7.41 -7.33 -3.29
N LEU A 160 -7.86 -6.08 -3.16
CA LEU A 160 -7.16 -4.91 -3.69
C LEU A 160 -5.78 -4.72 -3.06
N LEU A 161 -5.71 -4.77 -1.72
CA LEU A 161 -4.44 -4.64 -1.00
C LEU A 161 -3.46 -5.75 -1.39
N VAL A 162 -3.93 -7.00 -1.47
CA VAL A 162 -3.10 -8.16 -1.85
C VAL A 162 -2.62 -8.03 -3.29
N TRP A 163 -3.50 -7.64 -4.21
CA TRP A 163 -3.14 -7.45 -5.61
C TRP A 163 -2.03 -6.40 -5.74
N LEU A 164 -2.20 -5.23 -5.12
CA LEU A 164 -1.19 -4.15 -5.15
C LEU A 164 0.15 -4.59 -4.56
N ALA A 165 0.14 -5.31 -3.43
CA ALA A 165 1.36 -5.79 -2.80
C ALA A 165 2.10 -6.84 -3.64
N LEU A 166 1.36 -7.65 -4.40
CA LEU A 166 1.94 -8.68 -5.27
C LEU A 166 2.42 -8.14 -6.62
N THR A 167 1.66 -7.24 -7.25
CA THR A 167 2.00 -6.69 -8.57
C THR A 167 3.03 -5.58 -8.50
N GLN A 168 3.09 -4.83 -7.39
CA GLN A 168 4.04 -3.73 -7.17
C GLN A 168 4.15 -2.83 -8.41
N PRO A 169 3.04 -2.23 -8.88
CA PRO A 169 3.07 -1.41 -10.09
C PRO A 169 4.05 -0.24 -9.90
N GLU A 170 4.76 0.15 -10.96
CA GLU A 170 5.67 1.30 -10.91
C GLU A 170 4.91 2.60 -10.64
N GLU A 171 3.72 2.75 -11.22
CA GLU A 171 2.82 3.88 -11.01
C GLU A 171 1.38 3.39 -11.00
N ALA A 172 0.57 3.88 -10.06
CA ALA A 172 -0.87 3.63 -10.01
C ALA A 172 -1.60 4.64 -9.11
N VAL A 173 -2.79 5.07 -9.51
CA VAL A 173 -3.77 5.72 -8.63
C VAL A 173 -4.96 4.78 -8.49
N VAL A 174 -5.27 4.37 -7.26
CA VAL A 174 -6.30 3.36 -7.00
C VAL A 174 -7.27 3.87 -5.96
N ARG A 175 -8.56 3.62 -6.20
CA ARG A 175 -9.64 3.87 -5.25
C ARG A 175 -10.38 2.56 -4.96
N GLY A 176 -10.53 2.23 -3.70
CA GLY A 176 -11.34 1.08 -3.26
C GLY A 176 -12.32 1.50 -2.17
N ALA A 177 -13.54 0.97 -2.16
CA ALA A 177 -14.44 1.17 -1.05
C ALA A 177 -13.92 0.44 0.21
N LEU A 178 -14.03 1.10 1.37
CA LEU A 178 -13.74 0.51 2.68
C LEU A 178 -15.01 0.25 3.48
N ALA A 179 -16.01 1.12 3.32
CA ALA A 179 -17.33 1.05 3.91
C ALA A 179 -18.28 1.95 3.10
N GLU A 180 -19.55 2.02 3.53
CA GLU A 180 -20.50 3.01 3.00
C GLU A 180 -19.94 4.42 3.14
N GLU A 181 -19.82 5.14 2.02
CA GLU A 181 -19.26 6.49 1.93
C GLU A 181 -17.83 6.62 2.49
N VAL A 182 -17.05 5.54 2.53
CA VAL A 182 -15.63 5.59 2.93
C VAL A 182 -14.78 4.90 1.88
N TRP A 183 -13.79 5.62 1.37
CA TRP A 183 -12.88 5.22 0.30
C TRP A 183 -11.45 5.11 0.80
N LEU A 184 -10.74 4.11 0.30
CA LEU A 184 -9.29 3.97 0.32
C LEU A 184 -8.72 4.57 -0.96
N ASP A 185 -8.02 5.70 -0.84
CA ASP A 185 -7.23 6.27 -1.92
C ASP A 185 -5.77 5.81 -1.76
N ILE A 186 -5.24 5.08 -2.74
CA ILE A 186 -3.84 4.67 -2.82
C ILE A 186 -3.17 5.34 -4.02
N GLU A 187 -1.93 5.78 -3.82
CA GLU A 187 -1.09 6.28 -4.89
C GLU A 187 0.29 5.66 -4.80
N ILE A 188 0.75 5.13 -5.94
CA ILE A 188 2.05 4.51 -6.11
C ILE A 188 2.83 5.32 -7.14
N ARG A 189 4.07 5.66 -6.78
CA ARG A 189 5.01 6.35 -7.66
C ARG A 189 6.39 5.72 -7.51
N ALA A 190 7.05 5.44 -8.64
CA ALA A 190 8.34 4.76 -8.68
C ALA A 190 8.38 3.48 -7.81
N GLY A 191 7.30 2.69 -7.85
CA GLY A 191 7.15 1.45 -7.09
C GLY A 191 6.88 1.62 -5.59
N HIS A 192 6.76 2.86 -5.08
CA HIS A 192 6.52 3.13 -3.67
C HIS A 192 5.11 3.68 -3.42
N VAL A 193 4.46 3.17 -2.38
CA VAL A 193 3.19 3.73 -1.89
C VAL A 193 3.49 5.08 -1.24
N VAL A 194 3.10 6.15 -1.94
CA VAL A 194 3.28 7.54 -1.47
C VAL A 194 2.04 8.08 -0.79
N ARG A 195 0.89 7.38 -0.94
CA ARG A 195 -0.38 7.68 -0.28
C ARG A 195 -1.19 6.40 -0.09
N ALA A 196 -1.77 6.23 1.09
CA ALA A 196 -2.77 5.21 1.39
C ALA A 196 -3.64 5.74 2.53
N CYS A 197 -4.77 6.37 2.22
CA CYS A 197 -5.61 7.04 3.22
C CYS A 197 -7.09 6.74 3.06
N ALA A 198 -7.79 6.68 4.19
CA ALA A 198 -9.24 6.63 4.24
C ALA A 198 -9.82 8.04 4.06
N ARG A 199 -10.82 8.19 3.20
CA ARG A 199 -11.54 9.43 2.91
C ARG A 199 -13.05 9.18 2.93
N ARG A 200 -13.82 10.19 3.29
CA ARG A 200 -15.28 10.19 3.13
C ARG A 200 -15.63 10.94 1.85
#